data_AF-A0A158FJL3-F1
#
_entry.id   AF-A0A158FJL3-F1
#
_cell.length_a   1.000
_cell.length_b   1.000
_cell.length_c   1.000
_cell.angle_alpha   90.00
_cell.angle_beta   90.00
_cell.angle_gamma   90.00
#
_symmetry.space_group_name_H-M   'P 1'
#
loop_
_entity.id
_entity.type
_entity.pdbx_description
1 polymer ?
#
loop_
_entity_poly.entity_id
_entity_poly.type
_entity_poly.pdbx_seq_one_letter_code
_entity_poly.pdbx_strand_id
1 'polypeptide(L)'
;MHPDAEKQWIATYEWLAHSIRPGGCYEPIENYIAKCAENIARIAVIYEVAENEEPKEVSLANMRRAIRMCKWFTEEYIEIFGSMYFPIVEQDAVQAVAWFRHYHERSGGSMQVSTRIFRQYCWGSREFRHDRKRVDAVLEYLEVEGVIAIIGYGSRKYINLNPQHFGITAHAVSTLGGSSLFNPK
;
A
#
# COMPACT_ATOMS: atom_id res chain seq x y z
N MET A 1 14.00 -33.24 5.89
CA MET A 1 14.05 -32.34 4.70
C MET A 1 15.34 -32.68 4.00
N HIS A 2 15.34 -32.76 2.67
CA HIS A 2 16.59 -32.91 1.93
C HIS A 2 17.50 -31.69 2.23
N PRO A 3 18.84 -31.83 2.32
CA PRO A 3 19.73 -30.73 2.71
C PRO A 3 19.54 -29.44 1.90
N ASP A 4 19.33 -29.55 0.58
CA ASP A 4 19.05 -28.38 -0.26
C ASP A 4 17.70 -27.71 0.04
N ALA A 5 16.68 -28.50 0.38
CA ALA A 5 15.38 -27.99 0.77
C ALA A 5 15.46 -27.24 2.11
N GLU A 6 16.20 -27.80 3.06
CA GLU A 6 16.48 -27.17 4.35
C GLU A 6 17.23 -25.84 4.16
N LYS A 7 18.30 -25.83 3.36
CA LYS A 7 19.05 -24.60 3.05
C LYS A 7 18.15 -23.52 2.43
N GLN A 8 17.28 -23.90 1.50
CA GLN A 8 16.33 -22.97 0.88
C GLN A 8 15.30 -22.44 1.88
N TRP A 9 14.82 -23.29 2.79
CA TRP A 9 13.89 -22.89 3.84
C TRP A 9 14.53 -21.92 4.83
N ILE A 10 15.75 -22.21 5.30
CA ILE A 10 16.50 -21.31 6.21
C ILE A 10 16.70 -19.94 5.57
N ALA A 11 17.17 -19.88 4.32
CA ALA A 11 17.34 -18.61 3.61
C ALA A 11 16.02 -17.83 3.49
N THR A 12 14.90 -18.54 3.30
CA THR A 12 13.57 -17.92 3.23
C THR A 12 13.12 -17.41 4.61
N TYR A 13 13.34 -18.19 5.67
CA TYR A 13 13.05 -17.80 7.04
C TYR A 13 13.81 -16.53 7.44
N GLU A 14 15.11 -16.48 7.17
CA GLU A 14 15.95 -15.32 7.47
C GLU A 14 15.49 -14.07 6.70
N TRP A 15 15.15 -14.24 5.42
CA TRP A 15 14.59 -13.15 4.62
C TRP A 15 13.28 -12.63 5.21
N LEU A 16 12.32 -13.51 5.53
CA LEU A 16 11.05 -13.11 6.15
C LEU A 16 11.28 -12.38 7.48
N ALA A 17 12.19 -12.90 8.33
CA ALA A 17 12.53 -12.29 9.61
C ALA A 17 13.20 -10.91 9.47
N HIS A 18 13.91 -10.67 8.36
CA HIS A 18 14.45 -9.35 8.05
C HIS A 18 13.36 -8.40 7.51
N SER A 19 12.47 -8.91 6.65
CA SER A 19 11.43 -8.11 5.98
C SER A 19 10.37 -7.53 6.91
N ILE A 20 10.21 -8.06 8.11
CA ILE A 20 9.27 -7.57 9.14
C ILE A 20 9.88 -6.54 10.10
N ARG A 21 11.18 -6.28 10.02
CA ARG A 21 11.85 -5.28 10.88
C ARG A 21 11.40 -3.86 10.52
N PRO A 22 11.59 -2.87 11.40
CA PRO A 22 11.30 -1.47 11.08
C PRO A 22 11.92 -1.02 9.75
N GLY A 23 11.11 -0.44 8.86
CA GLY A 23 11.47 -0.05 7.50
C GLY A 23 11.48 -1.19 6.47
N GLY A 24 11.14 -2.41 6.88
CA GLY A 24 11.06 -3.59 6.02
C GLY A 24 9.78 -3.63 5.19
N CYS A 25 9.82 -4.31 4.04
CA CYS A 25 8.70 -4.34 3.09
C CYS A 25 7.43 -5.02 3.64
N TYR A 26 7.53 -5.76 4.74
CA TYR A 26 6.42 -6.43 5.40
C TYR A 26 6.22 -6.03 6.87
N GLU A 27 6.89 -4.97 7.34
CA GLU A 27 6.66 -4.41 8.68
C GLU A 27 5.16 -4.25 9.00
N PRO A 28 4.31 -3.69 8.11
CA PRO A 28 2.90 -3.46 8.45
C PRO A 28 2.12 -4.75 8.67
N ILE A 29 2.57 -5.88 8.09
CA ILE A 29 1.90 -7.18 8.13
C ILE A 29 2.70 -8.22 8.93
N GLU A 30 3.52 -7.78 9.90
CA GLU A 30 4.39 -8.64 10.71
C GLU A 30 3.66 -9.88 11.26
N ASN A 31 2.47 -9.68 11.86
CA ASN A 31 1.68 -10.76 12.46
C ASN A 31 1.28 -11.86 11.45
N TYR A 32 1.05 -11.47 10.19
CA TYR A 32 0.77 -12.41 9.12
C TYR A 32 2.04 -13.15 8.70
N ILE A 33 3.14 -12.42 8.48
CA ILE A 33 4.42 -12.97 8.02
C ILE A 33 5.10 -13.86 9.05
N ALA A 34 4.94 -13.58 10.34
CA ALA A 34 5.51 -14.38 11.43
C ALA A 34 5.13 -15.87 11.35
N LYS A 35 4.01 -16.20 10.67
CA LYS A 35 3.54 -17.58 10.45
C LYS A 35 3.91 -18.16 9.08
N CYS A 36 4.40 -17.34 8.15
CA CYS A 36 4.66 -17.78 6.77
C CYS A 36 5.71 -18.89 6.71
N ALA A 37 6.79 -18.82 7.48
CA ALA A 37 7.85 -19.84 7.41
C ALA A 37 7.37 -21.23 7.89
N GLU A 38 6.57 -21.27 8.95
CA GLU A 38 5.93 -22.50 9.44
C GLU A 38 4.93 -23.04 8.41
N ASN A 39 4.11 -22.17 7.83
CA ASN A 39 3.15 -22.53 6.78
C ASN A 39 3.85 -23.09 5.54
N ILE A 40 4.97 -22.49 5.12
CA ILE A 40 5.80 -23.00 4.01
C ILE A 40 6.24 -24.44 4.30
N ALA A 41 6.76 -24.71 5.49
CA ALA A 41 7.21 -26.06 5.85
C ALA A 41 6.04 -27.07 5.82
N ARG A 42 4.88 -26.70 6.36
CA ARG A 42 3.68 -27.55 6.36
C ARG A 42 3.17 -27.84 4.95
N ILE A 43 3.06 -26.82 4.10
CA ILE A 43 2.61 -26.97 2.71
C ILE A 43 3.61 -27.83 1.92
N ALA A 44 4.91 -27.66 2.16
CA ALA A 44 5.93 -28.46 1.49
C ALA A 44 5.80 -29.96 1.84
N VAL A 45 5.50 -30.29 3.10
CA VAL A 45 5.19 -31.67 3.52
C VAL A 45 3.92 -32.18 2.84
N ILE A 46 2.87 -31.37 2.76
CA ILE A 46 1.62 -31.76 2.09
C ILE A 46 1.88 -32.09 0.62
N TYR A 47 2.66 -31.28 -0.09
CA TYR A 47 3.04 -31.58 -1.47
C TYR A 47 3.84 -32.88 -1.58
N GLU A 48 4.79 -33.11 -0.67
CA GLU A 48 5.60 -34.32 -0.70
C GLU A 48 4.77 -35.59 -0.48
N VAL A 49 3.83 -35.55 0.48
CA VAL A 49 2.93 -36.68 0.79
C VAL A 49 1.90 -36.90 -0.31
N ALA A 50 1.45 -35.84 -0.98
CA ALA A 50 0.47 -35.96 -2.06
C ALA A 50 1.06 -36.53 -3.35
N GLU A 51 2.37 -36.35 -3.58
CA GLU A 51 3.02 -36.71 -4.85
C GLU A 51 3.82 -38.02 -4.79
N ASN A 52 4.16 -38.50 -3.60
CA ASN A 52 4.96 -39.71 -3.43
C ASN A 52 4.23 -40.74 -2.57
N GLU A 53 4.28 -42.01 -2.96
CA GLU A 53 3.66 -43.11 -2.21
C GLU A 53 4.38 -43.39 -0.88
N GLU A 54 5.71 -43.18 -0.82
CA GLU A 54 6.53 -43.38 0.37
C GLU A 54 7.45 -42.16 0.63
N PRO A 55 6.90 -41.03 1.10
CA PRO A 55 7.65 -39.80 1.31
C PRO A 55 8.63 -39.96 2.48
N LYS A 56 9.94 -39.85 2.21
CA LYS A 56 10.99 -39.91 3.25
C LYS A 56 11.41 -38.53 3.74
N GLU A 57 11.47 -37.56 2.83
CA GLU A 57 11.85 -36.20 3.14
C GLU A 57 11.31 -35.23 2.09
N VAL A 58 11.09 -33.98 2.49
CA VAL A 58 10.68 -32.92 1.57
C VAL A 58 11.80 -32.61 0.57
N SER A 59 11.47 -32.70 -0.71
CA SER A 59 12.33 -32.36 -1.82
C SER A 59 12.50 -30.84 -2.00
N LEU A 60 13.59 -30.42 -2.64
CA LEU A 60 13.80 -28.99 -2.98
C LEU A 60 12.69 -28.45 -3.88
N ALA A 61 12.16 -29.29 -4.78
CA ALA A 61 11.09 -28.91 -5.70
C ALA A 61 9.81 -28.53 -4.95
N ASN A 62 9.39 -29.37 -4.00
CA ASN A 62 8.19 -29.13 -3.20
C ASN A 62 8.37 -28.00 -2.19
N MET A 63 9.58 -27.82 -1.63
CA MET A 63 9.90 -26.64 -0.83
C MET A 63 9.73 -25.34 -1.64
N ARG A 64 10.29 -25.28 -2.86
CA ARG A 64 10.16 -24.10 -3.74
C ARG A 64 8.72 -23.82 -4.15
N ARG A 65 7.91 -24.87 -4.37
CA ARG A 65 6.48 -24.72 -4.67
C ARG A 65 5.72 -24.14 -3.48
N ALA A 66 5.98 -24.64 -2.28
CA ALA A 66 5.37 -24.12 -1.06
C ALA A 66 5.73 -22.65 -0.82
N ILE A 67 7.00 -22.26 -1.03
CA ILE A 67 7.44 -20.87 -0.97
C ILE A 67 6.67 -20.00 -1.96
N ARG A 68 6.54 -20.44 -3.22
CA ARG A 68 5.78 -19.70 -4.24
C ARG A 68 4.32 -19.53 -3.86
N MET A 69 3.68 -20.58 -3.33
CA MET A 69 2.30 -20.53 -2.87
C MET A 69 2.12 -19.52 -1.73
N CYS A 70 2.94 -19.59 -0.69
CA CYS A 70 2.87 -18.64 0.42
C CYS A 70 3.18 -17.20 -0.01
N LYS A 71 4.12 -17.01 -0.93
CA LYS A 71 4.41 -15.70 -1.52
C LYS A 71 3.17 -15.14 -2.20
N TRP A 72 2.50 -15.93 -3.05
CA TRP A 72 1.27 -15.49 -3.72
C TRP A 72 0.20 -15.10 -2.70
N PHE A 73 -0.07 -15.92 -1.69
CA PHE A 73 -1.04 -15.56 -0.64
C PHE A 73 -0.64 -14.32 0.17
N THR A 74 0.66 -14.03 0.28
CA THR A 74 1.14 -12.79 0.91
C THR A 74 0.82 -11.58 0.05
N GLU A 75 1.02 -11.69 -1.27
CA GLU A 75 0.68 -10.64 -2.23
C GLU A 75 -0.83 -10.37 -2.23
N GLU A 76 -1.66 -11.42 -2.25
CA GLU A 76 -3.12 -11.32 -2.12
C GLU A 76 -3.54 -10.70 -0.77
N TYR A 77 -2.84 -11.05 0.30
CA TYR A 77 -3.11 -10.48 1.62
C TYR A 77 -2.84 -8.96 1.63
N ILE A 78 -1.77 -8.51 0.99
CA ILE A 78 -1.45 -7.09 0.83
C ILE A 78 -2.47 -6.41 -0.08
N GLU A 79 -2.91 -7.07 -1.14
CA GLU A 79 -3.92 -6.47 -2.03
C GLU A 79 -5.27 -6.27 -1.32
N ILE A 80 -5.73 -7.29 -0.57
CA ILE A 80 -7.02 -7.26 0.11
C ILE A 80 -6.96 -6.41 1.38
N PHE A 81 -5.91 -6.57 2.18
CA PHE A 81 -5.81 -6.01 3.53
C PHE A 81 -4.76 -4.90 3.65
N GLY A 82 -3.87 -4.70 2.67
CA GLY A 82 -2.83 -3.67 2.70
C GLY A 82 -3.38 -2.27 2.90
N SER A 83 -4.58 -2.00 2.40
CA SER A 83 -5.32 -0.77 2.69
C SER A 83 -5.53 -0.52 4.19
N MET A 84 -5.72 -1.56 5.01
CA MET A 84 -5.89 -1.48 6.47
C MET A 84 -4.58 -1.23 7.23
N TYR A 85 -3.44 -1.49 6.58
CA TYR A 85 -2.11 -1.41 7.16
C TYR A 85 -1.42 -0.07 6.90
N PHE A 86 -1.97 0.74 6.00
CA PHE A 86 -1.61 2.14 5.92
C PHE A 86 -2.04 2.87 7.19
N PRO A 87 -1.20 3.79 7.73
CA PRO A 87 -1.65 4.73 8.74
C PRO A 87 -2.98 5.35 8.32
N ILE A 88 -3.91 5.53 9.26
CA ILE A 88 -5.26 6.02 8.98
C ILE A 88 -5.27 7.33 8.17
N VAL A 89 -4.22 8.14 8.34
CA VAL A 89 -3.96 9.39 7.60
C VAL A 89 -3.76 9.14 6.10
N GLU A 90 -3.03 8.10 5.70
CA GLU A 90 -2.80 7.78 4.28
C GLU A 90 -4.08 7.24 3.62
N GLN A 91 -4.85 6.42 4.33
CA GLN A 91 -6.16 5.94 3.85
C GLN A 91 -7.12 7.11 3.61
N ASP A 92 -7.19 8.03 4.56
CA ASP A 92 -8.01 9.23 4.42
C ASP A 92 -7.48 10.19 3.36
N ALA A 93 -6.16 10.24 3.15
CA ALA A 93 -5.54 11.03 2.10
C ALA A 93 -6.00 10.56 0.70
N VAL A 94 -6.10 9.24 0.47
CA VAL A 94 -6.66 8.70 -0.77
C VAL A 94 -8.10 9.18 -0.99
N GLN A 95 -8.93 9.16 0.06
CA GLN A 95 -10.31 9.64 0.00
C GLN A 95 -10.38 11.15 -0.24
N ALA A 96 -9.52 11.92 0.41
CA ALA A 96 -9.41 13.37 0.23
C ALA A 96 -9.01 13.73 -1.21
N VAL A 97 -8.06 13.02 -1.81
CA VAL A 97 -7.65 13.20 -3.21
C VAL A 97 -8.80 12.91 -4.18
N ALA A 98 -9.54 11.81 -3.96
CA ALA A 98 -10.72 11.50 -4.76
C ALA A 98 -11.78 12.62 -4.68
N TRP A 99 -11.99 13.17 -3.47
CA TRP A 99 -12.88 14.31 -3.27
C TRP A 99 -12.40 15.56 -4.01
N PHE A 100 -11.10 15.89 -3.94
CA PHE A 100 -10.55 17.07 -4.62
C PHE A 100 -10.70 16.98 -6.14
N ARG A 101 -10.45 15.81 -6.73
CA ARG A 101 -10.66 15.57 -8.16
C ARG A 101 -12.11 15.83 -8.56
N HIS A 102 -13.03 15.30 -7.77
CA HIS A 102 -14.44 15.45 -8.03
C HIS A 102 -14.95 16.88 -7.84
N TYR A 103 -14.41 17.60 -6.84
CA TYR A 103 -14.68 19.02 -6.67
C TYR A 103 -14.16 19.83 -7.87
N HIS A 104 -12.91 19.57 -8.30
CA HIS A 104 -12.30 20.21 -9.46
C HIS A 104 -13.15 20.04 -10.72
N GLU A 105 -13.61 18.81 -11.01
CA GLU A 105 -14.50 18.53 -12.15
C GLU A 105 -15.83 19.31 -12.06
N ARG A 106 -16.47 19.32 -10.89
CA ARG A 106 -17.77 20.00 -10.70
C ARG A 106 -17.67 21.52 -10.65
N SER A 107 -16.50 22.06 -10.33
CA SER A 107 -16.26 23.51 -10.23
C SER A 107 -15.69 24.11 -11.52
N GLY A 108 -15.76 23.36 -12.64
CA GLY A 108 -15.28 23.85 -13.94
C GLY A 108 -13.75 23.91 -14.04
N GLY A 109 -13.04 23.06 -13.28
CA GLY A 109 -11.58 22.99 -13.26
C GLY A 109 -10.93 23.92 -12.23
N SER A 110 -11.63 24.28 -11.15
CA SER A 110 -11.03 25.12 -10.11
C SER A 110 -9.90 24.38 -9.40
N MET A 111 -8.69 24.92 -9.49
CA MET A 111 -7.51 24.43 -8.76
C MET A 111 -7.44 24.93 -7.32
N GLN A 112 -8.48 25.61 -6.84
CA GLN A 112 -8.51 26.16 -5.50
C GLN A 112 -9.81 25.80 -4.78
N VAL A 113 -9.67 25.39 -3.52
CA VAL A 113 -10.75 25.03 -2.59
C VAL A 113 -10.54 25.79 -1.29
N SER A 114 -11.60 26.36 -0.69
CA SER A 114 -11.46 26.87 0.68
C SER A 114 -11.37 25.71 1.68
N THR A 115 -10.50 25.84 2.68
CA THR A 115 -10.37 24.83 3.76
C THR A 115 -11.71 24.57 4.48
N ARG A 116 -12.59 25.59 4.54
CA ARG A 116 -13.96 25.46 5.08
C ARG A 116 -14.82 24.50 4.25
N ILE A 117 -14.83 24.66 2.92
CA ILE A 117 -15.61 23.79 2.02
C ILE A 117 -15.12 22.35 2.14
N PHE A 118 -13.80 22.14 2.13
CA PHE A 118 -13.21 20.82 2.31
C PHE A 118 -13.68 20.19 3.63
N ARG A 119 -13.53 20.88 4.77
CA ARG A 119 -13.98 20.37 6.08
C ARG A 119 -15.48 20.08 6.16
N GLN A 120 -16.30 20.83 5.43
CA GLN A 120 -17.75 20.68 5.47
C GLN A 120 -18.25 19.52 4.60
N TYR A 121 -17.60 19.30 3.46
CA TYR A 121 -18.14 18.44 2.40
C TYR A 121 -17.22 17.29 1.99
N CYS A 122 -16.00 17.19 2.52
CA CYS A 122 -15.12 16.07 2.29
C CYS A 122 -15.86 14.74 2.53
N TRP A 123 -15.73 13.84 1.57
CA TRP A 123 -16.19 12.46 1.70
C TRP A 123 -15.10 11.64 2.38
N GLY A 124 -15.56 10.77 3.28
CA GLY A 124 -14.80 9.89 4.14
C GLY A 124 -15.79 9.22 5.08
N SER A 125 -15.33 8.29 5.92
CA SER A 125 -16.18 7.72 6.96
C SER A 125 -16.79 8.86 7.80
N ARG A 126 -18.01 8.72 8.33
CA ARG A 126 -18.65 9.81 9.12
C ARG A 126 -17.72 10.32 10.23
N GLU A 127 -16.90 9.42 10.75
CA GLU A 127 -15.88 9.66 11.77
C GLU A 127 -14.76 10.60 11.26
N PHE A 128 -14.30 10.46 10.01
CA PHE A 128 -13.26 11.31 9.42
C PHE A 128 -13.69 12.79 9.37
N ARG A 129 -14.93 13.07 8.95
CA ARG A 129 -15.45 14.45 8.84
C ARG A 129 -15.51 15.17 10.20
N HIS A 130 -15.83 14.44 11.26
CA HIS A 130 -16.07 15.04 12.58
C HIS A 130 -14.78 15.20 13.41
N ASP A 131 -13.69 14.53 13.03
CA ASP A 131 -12.40 14.67 13.70
C ASP A 131 -11.52 15.72 13.00
N ARG A 132 -11.48 16.93 13.57
CA ARG A 132 -10.67 18.04 13.04
C ARG A 132 -9.18 17.73 13.02
N LYS A 133 -8.65 17.02 14.03
CA LYS A 133 -7.22 16.70 14.10
C LYS A 133 -6.84 15.71 13.01
N ARG A 134 -7.72 14.76 12.72
CA ARG A 134 -7.54 13.79 11.64
C ARG A 134 -7.57 14.46 10.27
N VAL A 135 -8.50 15.38 10.04
CA VAL A 135 -8.53 16.19 8.80
C VAL A 135 -7.27 17.06 8.67
N ASP A 136 -6.79 17.65 9.76
CA ASP A 136 -5.55 18.44 9.77
C ASP A 136 -4.33 17.58 9.41
N ALA A 137 -4.21 16.39 10.00
CA ALA A 137 -3.14 15.45 9.70
C ALA A 137 -3.12 15.01 8.22
N VAL A 138 -4.30 14.83 7.62
CA VAL A 138 -4.40 14.50 6.18
C VAL A 138 -3.98 15.67 5.30
N LEU A 139 -4.36 16.88 5.66
CA LEU A 139 -3.96 18.07 4.92
C LEU A 139 -2.45 18.31 5.01
N GLU A 140 -1.86 18.10 6.20
CA GLU A 140 -0.42 18.16 6.41
C GLU A 140 0.31 17.08 5.61
N TYR A 141 -0.17 15.84 5.66
CA TYR A 141 0.38 14.74 4.86
C TYR A 141 0.37 15.06 3.36
N LEU A 142 -0.77 15.50 2.81
CA LEU A 142 -0.89 15.84 1.39
C LEU A 142 -0.05 17.06 0.98
N GLU A 143 0.21 17.98 1.91
CA GLU A 143 1.09 19.13 1.69
C GLU A 143 2.56 18.72 1.67
N VAL A 144 2.99 17.84 2.59
CA VAL A 144 4.34 17.23 2.60
C VAL A 144 4.60 16.45 1.32
N GLU A 145 3.62 15.67 0.84
CA GLU A 145 3.71 14.92 -0.42
C GLU A 145 3.61 15.81 -1.68
N GLY A 146 3.43 17.13 -1.52
CA GLY A 146 3.34 18.08 -2.63
C GLY A 146 2.08 17.95 -3.49
N VAL A 147 1.06 17.22 -3.02
CA VAL A 147 -0.22 17.02 -3.72
C VAL A 147 -1.08 18.28 -3.66
N ILE A 148 -0.99 19.01 -2.54
CA ILE A 148 -1.67 20.29 -2.31
C ILE A 148 -0.71 21.32 -1.71
N ALA A 149 -1.12 22.58 -1.72
CA ALA A 149 -0.46 23.64 -0.95
C ALA A 149 -1.50 24.48 -0.20
N ILE A 150 -1.26 24.80 1.07
CA ILE A 150 -2.18 25.60 1.88
C ILE A 150 -1.73 27.05 1.91
N ILE A 151 -2.53 27.94 1.33
CA ILE A 151 -2.22 29.37 1.23
C ILE A 151 -3.19 30.19 2.08
N GLY A 152 -2.63 31.09 2.90
CA GLY A 152 -3.38 32.09 3.64
C GLY A 152 -3.63 33.35 2.81
N TYR A 153 -4.87 33.81 2.76
CA TYR A 153 -5.26 35.12 2.25
C TYR A 153 -6.07 35.86 3.31
N GLY A 154 -5.42 36.78 4.04
CA GLY A 154 -6.01 37.47 5.18
C GLY A 154 -6.44 36.49 6.28
N SER A 155 -7.72 36.54 6.69
CA SER A 155 -8.29 35.61 7.68
C SER A 155 -8.71 34.25 7.11
N ARG A 156 -8.57 34.02 5.81
CA ARG A 156 -9.03 32.81 5.12
C ARG A 156 -7.86 31.92 4.68
N LYS A 157 -8.07 30.60 4.73
CA LYS A 157 -7.12 29.61 4.22
C LYS A 157 -7.72 28.85 3.04
N TYR A 158 -6.91 28.73 1.99
CA TYR A 158 -7.23 28.05 0.75
C TYR A 158 -6.28 26.87 0.54
N ILE A 159 -6.79 25.84 -0.11
CA ILE A 159 -6.07 24.65 -0.55
C ILE A 159 -5.93 24.80 -2.06
N ASN A 160 -4.70 24.94 -2.53
CA ASN A 160 -4.36 24.91 -3.93
C ASN A 160 -4.02 23.46 -4.31
N LEU A 161 -4.65 22.97 -5.36
CA LEU A 161 -4.41 21.65 -5.92
C LEU A 161 -3.19 21.70 -6.84
N ASN A 162 -2.29 20.71 -6.74
CA ASN A 162 -1.15 20.63 -7.65
C ASN A 162 -1.63 20.26 -9.07
N PRO A 163 -1.39 21.08 -10.11
CA PRO A 163 -1.81 20.78 -11.47
C PRO A 163 -1.25 19.47 -12.04
N GLN A 164 -0.11 18.99 -11.56
CA GLN A 164 0.43 17.68 -11.98
C GLN A 164 -0.43 16.50 -11.51
N HIS A 165 -1.12 16.66 -10.38
CA HIS A 165 -1.98 15.63 -9.79
C HIS A 165 -3.45 15.76 -10.23
N PHE A 166 -3.90 16.98 -10.55
CA PHE A 166 -5.33 17.28 -10.80
C PHE A 166 -5.63 17.91 -12.18
N GLY A 167 -4.63 18.42 -12.90
CA GLY A 167 -4.78 19.14 -14.17
C GLY A 167 -4.78 18.30 -15.43
N ILE A 168 -4.65 16.97 -15.32
CA ILE A 168 -4.78 16.07 -16.49
C ILE A 168 -6.25 15.71 -16.67
N THR A 169 -6.97 16.51 -17.46
CA THR A 169 -8.30 16.17 -17.96
C THR A 169 -8.19 15.31 -19.23
N ALA A 170 -8.53 14.02 -19.11
CA ALA A 170 -9.15 13.16 -20.14
C ALA A 170 -8.69 13.25 -21.63
N HIS A 171 -7.40 13.38 -21.93
CA HIS A 171 -6.86 13.05 -23.26
C HIS A 171 -5.57 12.21 -23.29
N ALA A 172 -5.01 11.82 -22.14
CA ALA A 172 -3.72 11.13 -22.08
C ALA A 172 -3.79 9.71 -21.48
N VAL A 173 -4.87 8.96 -21.69
CA VAL A 173 -4.93 7.53 -21.28
C VAL A 173 -4.23 6.59 -22.28
N SER A 174 -3.65 7.10 -23.37
CA SER A 174 -3.02 6.25 -24.40
C SER A 174 -1.50 6.12 -24.33
N THR A 175 -0.78 6.71 -23.36
CA THR A 175 0.70 6.62 -23.35
C THR A 175 1.32 6.71 -21.96
N LEU A 176 1.11 5.70 -21.12
CA LEU A 176 2.10 5.32 -20.09
C LEU A 176 2.20 3.79 -20.02
N GLY A 177 2.46 3.17 -21.18
CA GLY A 177 3.36 2.05 -21.23
C GLY A 177 4.78 2.61 -21.44
N GLY A 178 5.68 2.33 -20.51
CA GLY A 178 7.11 2.49 -20.73
C GLY A 178 7.83 3.48 -19.81
N SER A 179 8.66 2.89 -18.95
CA SER A 179 10.05 3.31 -18.71
C SER A 179 10.31 4.44 -17.69
N SER A 180 10.69 4.01 -16.48
CA SER A 180 11.88 4.41 -15.70
C SER A 180 12.72 5.59 -16.23
N LEU A 181 13.18 6.48 -15.32
CA LEU A 181 14.61 6.72 -14.97
C LEU A 181 14.78 8.07 -14.21
N PHE A 182 15.33 8.03 -12.98
CA PHE A 182 16.35 8.93 -12.35
C PHE A 182 16.19 10.48 -12.38
N ASN A 183 16.58 11.32 -11.41
CA ASN A 183 17.13 11.29 -10.03
C ASN A 183 17.13 12.78 -9.54
N PRO A 184 17.07 13.12 -8.24
CA PRO A 184 17.10 14.51 -7.78
C PRO A 184 18.54 15.04 -7.59
N LYS A 185 18.71 16.36 -7.71
CA LYS A 185 19.85 17.12 -7.18
C LYS A 185 19.41 17.91 -5.97
#